data_AF-A0A3D4RQ44-F1
#
_entry.id   AF-A0A3D4RQ44-F1
#
_cell.length_a   1.000
_cell.length_b   1.000
_cell.length_c   1.000
_cell.angle_alpha   90.00
_cell.angle_beta   90.00
_cell.angle_gamma   90.00
#
_symmetry.space_group_name_H-M   'P 1'
#
loop_
_entity.id
_entity.type
_entity.pdbx_description
1 polymer ?
#
loop_
_entity_poly.entity_id
_entity_poly.type
_entity_poly.pdbx_seq_one_letter_code
_entity_poly.pdbx_strand_id
1 'polypeptide(L)' 'MCLLPCAWKQLLGVSCPFCGFQRAVILLCKGEVLSSVLMFPPLFPLMFGVCLTPVLY' A
#
# COMPACT_ATOMS: atom_id res chain seq x y z
N MET A 1 -0.58 11.50 9.24
CA MET A 1 -1.29 10.72 10.27
C MET A 1 -2.38 9.89 9.60
N CYS A 2 -2.35 8.57 9.72
CA CYS A 2 -3.55 7.74 9.63
C CYS A 2 -4.15 7.72 11.04
N LEU A 3 -5.28 8.39 11.24
CA LEU A 3 -5.92 8.54 12.56
C LEU A 3 -6.73 7.30 12.98
N LEU A 4 -6.96 6.33 12.09
CA LEU A 4 -7.55 5.06 12.49
C LEU A 4 -6.41 4.06 12.76
N PRO A 5 -6.20 3.61 14.01
CA PRO A 5 -5.40 2.42 14.23
C PRO A 5 -6.06 1.32 13.40
N CYS A 6 -5.33 0.67 12.47
CA CYS A 6 -5.91 -0.41 11.69
C CYS A 6 -6.54 -1.39 12.69
N ALA A 7 -7.88 -1.46 12.74
CA ALA A 7 -8.59 -2.24 13.75
C ALA A 7 -8.12 -3.70 13.73
N TRP A 8 -7.76 -4.19 12.54
CA TRP A 8 -7.08 -5.46 12.30
C TRP A 8 -5.77 -5.65 13.06
N LYS A 9 -4.92 -4.64 13.21
CA LYS A 9 -3.64 -4.80 13.93
C LYS A 9 -3.88 -4.93 15.45
N GLN A 10 -4.92 -4.27 15.97
CA GLN A 10 -5.31 -4.38 17.37
C GLN A 10 -6.11 -5.66 17.67
N LEU A 11 -7.02 -6.07 16.77
CA LEU A 11 -7.84 -7.27 16.95
C LEU A 11 -7.13 -8.57 16.58
N LEU A 12 -6.29 -8.56 15.53
CA LEU A 12 -5.72 -9.77 14.93
C LEU A 12 -4.19 -9.81 15.02
N GLY A 13 -3.52 -8.74 15.49
CA GLY A 13 -2.05 -8.69 15.61
C GLY A 13 -1.30 -8.72 14.28
N VAL A 14 -2.00 -8.94 13.16
CA VAL A 14 -1.43 -9.04 11.82
C VAL A 14 -1.53 -7.69 11.10
N SER A 15 -0.44 -7.32 10.43
CA SER A 15 -0.39 -6.17 9.53
C SER A 15 -1.34 -6.38 8.34
N CYS A 16 -2.49 -5.68 8.32
CA CYS A 16 -3.43 -5.77 7.21
C CYS A 16 -2.76 -5.24 5.91
N PRO A 17 -2.73 -6.04 4.82
CA PRO A 17 -2.07 -5.63 3.58
C PRO A 17 -2.73 -4.38 2.96
N PHE A 18 -4.04 -4.21 3.14
CA PHE A 18 -4.80 -3.06 2.63
C PHE A 18 -4.44 -1.75 3.34
N CYS A 19 -4.22 -1.79 4.66
CA CYS A 19 -3.84 -0.62 5.44
C CYS A 19 -2.42 -0.14 5.07
N GLY A 20 -1.51 -1.09 4.78
CA GLY A 20 -0.17 -0.82 4.25
C GLY A 20 -0.20 -0.20 2.86
N PHE A 21 -1.05 -0.73 1.97
CA PHE A 21 -1.31 -0.16 0.63
C PHE A 21 -1.78 1.30 0.72
N GLN A 22 -2.82 1.57 1.52
CA GLN A 22 -3.38 2.92 1.63
C GLN A 22 -2.34 3.94 2.14
N ARG A 23 -1.51 3.52 3.09
CA ARG A 23 -0.44 4.38 3.65
C ARG A 23 0.72 4.59 2.67
N ALA A 24 1.08 3.56 1.92
CA ALA A 24 2.08 3.66 0.86
C ALA A 24 1.60 4.59 -0.28
N VAL A 25 0.32 4.54 -0.67
CA VAL A 25 -0.28 5.48 -1.64
C VAL A 25 -0.25 6.92 -1.11
N ILE A 26 -0.56 7.16 0.16
CA ILE A 26 -0.47 8.50 0.77
C ILE A 26 0.97 9.03 0.76
N LEU A 27 1.96 8.17 1.06
CA LEU A 27 3.39 8.51 0.96
C LEU A 27 3.79 8.82 -0.49
N LEU A 28 3.27 8.07 -1.45
CA LEU A 28 3.43 8.34 -2.89
C LEU A 28 2.87 9.71 -3.26
N CYS A 29 1.64 10.04 -2.84
CA CYS A 29 1.00 11.34 -3.05
C CYS A 29 1.74 12.49 -2.37
N LYS A 30 2.50 12.21 -1.30
CA LYS A 30 3.37 13.18 -0.65
C LYS A 30 4.72 13.39 -1.34
N GLY A 31 5.05 12.59 -2.36
CA GLY A 31 6.37 12.60 -3.02
C GLY A 31 7.44 11.79 -2.28
N GLU A 32 7.07 11.07 -1.22
CA GLU A 32 7.94 10.24 -0.39
C GLU A 32 8.05 8.82 -0.97
N VAL A 33 8.62 8.72 -2.17
CA VAL A 33 8.65 7.47 -2.94
C VAL A 33 9.46 6.38 -2.23
N LEU A 34 10.60 6.74 -1.65
CA LEU A 34 11.49 5.79 -0.95
C LEU A 34 10.81 5.18 0.30
N SER A 35 10.17 6.03 1.10
CA SER A 35 9.39 5.62 2.27
C SER A 35 8.17 4.77 1.89
N SER A 36 7.53 5.06 0.76
CA SER A 36 6.39 4.26 0.26
C SER A 36 6.80 2.84 -0.17
N VAL A 37 7.97 2.69 -0.81
CA VAL A 37 8.53 1.40 -1.24
C VAL A 37 8.96 0.57 -0.04
N LEU A 38 9.63 1.19 0.94
CA LEU A 38 10.01 0.54 2.19
C LEU A 38 8.80 0.03 2.99
N MET A 39 7.69 0.78 2.95
CA MET A 39 6.48 0.41 3.69
C MET A 39 5.67 -0.68 3.00
N PHE A 40 5.59 -0.68 1.66
CA PHE A 40 4.88 -1.69 0.90
C PHE A 40 5.60 -1.97 -0.43
N PRO A 41 6.63 -2.83 -0.43
CA PRO A 41 7.36 -3.16 -1.66
C PRO A 41 6.49 -3.71 -2.80
N PRO A 42 5.41 -4.50 -2.55
CA PRO A 42 4.57 -4.97 -3.64
C PRO A 42 3.66 -3.91 -4.26
N LEU A 43 3.69 -2.64 -3.80
CA LEU A 43 2.87 -1.55 -4.37
C LEU A 43 3.10 -1.40 -5.88
N PHE A 44 4.36 -1.31 -6.29
CA PHE A 44 4.76 -1.10 -7.68
C PHE A 44 4.45 -2.28 -8.59
N PRO A 45 4.81 -3.54 -8.26
CA PRO A 45 4.44 -4.67 -9.10
C PRO A 45 2.92 -4.89 -9.16
N LEU A 46 2.16 -4.58 -8.10
CA LEU A 46 0.70 -4.59 -8.15
C LEU A 46 0.14 -3.53 -9.10
N MET A 47 0.64 -2.29 -9.02
CA MET A 47 0.21 -1.22 -9.91
C MET A 47 0.53 -1.52 -11.37
N PHE A 48 1.73 -2.06 -11.62
CA PHE A 48 2.14 -2.47 -12.95
C PHE A 48 1.32 -3.65 -13.48
N GLY A 49 1.11 -4.67 -12.65
CA GLY A 49 0.30 -5.84 -13.00
C GLY A 49 -1.13 -5.47 -13.36
N VAL A 50 -1.79 -4.66 -12.52
CA VAL A 50 -3.17 -4.18 -12.75
C VAL A 50 -3.26 -3.30 -14.01
N CYS A 51 -2.24 -2.50 -14.30
CA CYS A 51 -2.21 -1.68 -15.52
C CYS A 51 -1.91 -2.49 -16.79
N LEU A 52 -1.13 -3.58 -16.67
CA LEU A 52 -0.72 -4.42 -17.81
C LEU A 52 -1.77 -5.47 -18.18
N THR A 53 -2.51 -6.01 -17.21
CA THR A 53 -3.59 -6.98 -17.45
C THR A 53 -4.65 -6.53 -18.46
N PRO A 54 -5.16 -5.28 -18.45
CA PRO A 54 -6.12 -4.82 -19.47
C PRO A 54 -5.48 -4.51 -20.83
N VAL A 55 -4.14 -4.51 -20.95
CA VAL A 55 -3.43 -4.32 -22.23
C VAL A 55 -3.20 -5.66 -22.94
N LEU A 56 -3.19 -6.76 -22.19
CA LEU A 56 -2.94 -8.12 -22.68
C LEU A 56 -4.22 -8.92 -22.98
N TYR A 57 -5.41 -8.44 -22.59
CA TYR A 57 -6.72 -9.06 -22.83
C TYR A 57 -7.59 -8.15 -23.70
#